data_AF-A0A444YJE4-F1
#
_entry.id   AF-A0A444YJE4-F1
#
_cell.length_a   1.000
_cell.length_b   1.000
_cell.length_c   1.000
_cell.angle_alpha   90.00
_cell.angle_beta   90.00
_cell.angle_gamma   90.00
#
_symmetry.space_group_name_H-M   'P 1'
#
loop_
_entity.id
_entity.type
_entity.pdbx_description
1 polymer ?
#
loop_
_entity_poly.entity_id
_entity_poly.type
_entity_poly.pdbx_seq_one_letter_code
_entity_poly.pdbx_strand_id
1 'polypeptide(L)'
;MRTIAKNKVKLQNHTGKLTPVIKSRLEKVRKESKHWKPIWTGDNGYEKFEVHGHPTNHVVDIGKRLCTCQFWMLTGIPCVHACAALSRVNKQPEDFCHRWLTMESYKETYNHHINPIPGQPLWEKAEDCNRPHAPKIKTKPGKLKMKRRMDADEKSASGSKKPKVDPKLSGNTADGVHLKRQLGAFTCSYCGDKGHTKRSCKKKKDADAATAAAAAAAAATAAKAAEKKKNDEVHTVPEKPVHQPQDVSGQADLGSNPQEIELTQPSASEQEDSEKVTKILHLSMLLFPCINSS
;
A
#
# COMPACT_ATOMS: atom_id res chain seq x y z
N MET A 1 -14.43 9.30 -6.45
CA MET A 1 -15.47 9.31 -7.51
C MET A 1 -14.93 8.95 -8.90
N ARG A 2 -13.96 9.69 -9.46
CA ARG A 2 -13.45 9.44 -10.83
C ARG A 2 -12.89 8.03 -11.06
N THR A 3 -12.36 7.38 -10.02
CA THR A 3 -11.82 6.01 -10.09
C THR A 3 -12.89 4.95 -10.36
N ILE A 4 -14.09 5.07 -9.80
CA ILE A 4 -15.20 4.13 -10.02
C ILE A 4 -15.65 4.18 -11.48
N ALA A 5 -15.88 5.39 -12.01
CA ALA A 5 -16.25 5.59 -13.42
C ALA A 5 -15.17 5.06 -14.38
N LYS A 6 -13.89 5.36 -14.11
CA LYS A 6 -12.76 4.82 -14.88
C LYS A 6 -12.72 3.29 -14.86
N ASN A 7 -12.96 2.68 -13.69
CA ASN A 7 -12.99 1.23 -13.58
C ASN A 7 -14.18 0.62 -14.33
N LYS A 8 -15.36 1.23 -14.28
CA LYS A 8 -16.54 0.78 -15.04
C LYS A 8 -16.26 0.71 -16.55
N VAL A 9 -15.67 1.75 -17.13
CA VAL A 9 -15.28 1.75 -18.56
C VAL A 9 -14.26 0.65 -18.87
N LYS A 10 -13.23 0.49 -18.01
CA LYS A 10 -12.23 -0.57 -18.19
C LYS A 10 -12.83 -1.98 -18.14
N LEU A 11 -13.86 -2.18 -17.32
CA LEU A 11 -14.51 -3.47 -17.14
C LEU A 11 -15.45 -3.87 -18.27
N GLN A 12 -15.99 -2.90 -19.01
CA GLN A 12 -16.84 -3.17 -20.18
C GLN A 12 -16.08 -3.94 -21.27
N ASN A 13 -14.81 -3.59 -21.49
CA ASN A 13 -13.97 -4.21 -22.51
C ASN A 13 -13.29 -5.50 -22.04
N HIS A 14 -13.36 -5.83 -20.75
CA HIS A 14 -12.68 -7.00 -20.22
C HIS A 14 -13.48 -8.28 -20.48
N THR A 15 -12.85 -9.21 -21.20
CA THR A 15 -13.39 -10.53 -21.52
C THR A 15 -12.64 -11.61 -20.72
N GLY A 16 -13.35 -12.29 -19.82
CA GLY A 16 -12.79 -13.32 -18.96
C GLY A 16 -13.71 -13.71 -17.82
N LYS A 17 -13.62 -14.96 -17.34
CA LYS A 17 -14.39 -15.45 -16.19
C LYS A 17 -13.90 -14.88 -14.86
N LEU A 18 -12.57 -14.75 -14.72
CA LEU A 18 -11.90 -14.28 -13.50
C LEU A 18 -11.25 -12.93 -13.71
N THR A 19 -11.08 -12.19 -12.62
CA THR A 19 -10.36 -10.92 -12.64
C THR A 19 -8.88 -11.12 -13.02
N PRO A 20 -8.22 -10.16 -13.72
CA PRO A 20 -6.86 -10.33 -14.23
C PRO A 20 -5.83 -10.75 -13.17
N VAL A 21 -5.91 -10.16 -11.99
CA VAL A 21 -5.00 -10.44 -10.86
C VAL A 21 -5.18 -11.88 -10.37
N ILE A 22 -6.43 -12.32 -10.25
CA ILE A 22 -6.75 -13.69 -9.81
C ILE A 22 -6.36 -14.70 -10.88
N LYS A 23 -6.63 -14.39 -12.16
CA LYS A 23 -6.21 -15.24 -13.29
C LYS A 23 -4.69 -15.45 -13.30
N SER A 24 -3.92 -14.36 -13.21
CA SER A 24 -2.45 -14.43 -13.16
C SER A 24 -1.97 -15.22 -11.95
N ARG A 25 -2.58 -15.02 -10.77
CA ARG A 25 -2.25 -15.80 -9.57
C ARG A 25 -2.56 -17.28 -9.74
N LEU A 26 -3.72 -17.62 -10.31
CA LEU A 26 -4.14 -19.00 -10.54
C LEU A 26 -3.20 -19.70 -11.54
N GLU A 27 -2.76 -19.01 -12.58
CA GLU A 27 -1.78 -19.53 -13.54
C GLU A 27 -0.43 -19.86 -12.87
N LYS A 28 0.03 -19.04 -11.91
CA LYS A 28 1.24 -19.34 -11.12
C LYS A 28 1.05 -20.61 -10.29
N VAL A 29 -0.07 -20.70 -9.56
CA VAL A 29 -0.42 -21.88 -8.76
C VAL A 29 -0.53 -23.14 -9.64
N ARG A 30 -1.08 -23.03 -10.85
CA ARG A 30 -1.17 -24.13 -11.83
C ARG A 30 0.19 -24.58 -12.35
N LYS A 31 1.17 -23.69 -12.45
CA LYS A 31 2.56 -24.06 -12.82
C LYS A 31 3.22 -24.85 -11.69
N GLU A 32 3.05 -24.38 -10.45
CA GLU A 32 3.59 -25.03 -9.26
C GLU A 32 2.95 -26.40 -8.99
N SER A 33 1.66 -26.57 -9.32
CA SER A 33 0.92 -27.82 -9.12
C SER A 33 1.50 -29.01 -9.89
N LYS A 34 2.32 -28.78 -10.92
CA LYS A 34 2.97 -29.85 -11.71
C LYS A 34 3.90 -30.74 -10.88
N HIS A 35 4.43 -30.23 -9.77
CA HIS A 35 5.33 -30.99 -8.89
C HIS A 35 4.57 -31.95 -7.95
N TRP A 36 3.24 -31.89 -7.95
CA TRP A 36 2.39 -32.63 -7.06
C TRP A 36 1.72 -33.80 -7.78
N LYS A 37 1.70 -34.96 -7.12
CA LYS A 37 1.11 -36.19 -7.65
C LYS A 37 -0.20 -36.49 -6.92
N PRO A 38 -1.36 -36.18 -7.52
CA PRO A 38 -2.66 -36.55 -6.95
C PRO A 38 -2.90 -38.04 -7.16
N ILE A 39 -3.28 -38.76 -6.10
CA ILE A 39 -3.73 -40.16 -6.10
C ILE A 39 -5.20 -40.16 -5.70
N TRP A 40 -6.02 -40.87 -6.45
CA TRP A 40 -7.45 -40.98 -6.14
C TRP A 40 -7.67 -41.94 -4.97
N THR A 41 -8.50 -41.56 -4.00
CA THR A 41 -8.74 -42.34 -2.77
C THR A 41 -9.78 -43.45 -2.95
N GLY A 42 -10.39 -43.60 -4.13
CA GLY A 42 -11.38 -44.66 -4.39
C GLY A 42 -12.82 -44.28 -4.07
N ASP A 43 -13.15 -42.99 -3.93
CA ASP A 43 -14.51 -42.54 -3.65
C ASP A 43 -15.42 -42.65 -4.88
N ASN A 44 -16.69 -43.02 -4.69
CA ASN A 44 -17.65 -43.24 -5.79
C ASN A 44 -17.82 -42.03 -6.73
N GLY A 45 -17.54 -40.81 -6.26
CA GLY A 45 -17.69 -39.56 -7.03
C GLY A 45 -16.44 -39.12 -7.80
N TYR A 46 -15.29 -39.76 -7.60
CA TYR A 46 -14.00 -39.30 -8.13
C TYR A 46 -13.68 -37.85 -7.75
N GLU A 47 -13.99 -37.47 -6.51
CA GLU A 47 -13.85 -36.11 -5.99
C GLU A 47 -12.80 -36.01 -4.88
N LYS A 48 -12.36 -37.13 -4.30
CA LYS A 48 -11.42 -37.16 -3.18
C LYS A 48 -10.04 -37.67 -3.60
N PHE A 49 -9.02 -36.87 -3.32
CA PHE A 49 -7.64 -37.14 -3.72
C PHE A 49 -6.67 -36.96 -2.55
N GLU A 50 -5.70 -37.86 -2.47
CA GLU A 50 -4.49 -37.71 -1.68
C GLU A 50 -3.38 -37.19 -2.59
N VAL A 51 -2.95 -35.95 -2.35
CA VAL A 51 -1.96 -35.28 -3.16
C VAL A 51 -0.61 -35.39 -2.47
N HIS A 52 0.30 -36.13 -3.11
CA HIS A 52 1.65 -36.36 -2.64
C HIS A 52 2.62 -35.35 -3.23
N GLY A 53 3.52 -34.85 -2.39
CA GLY A 53 4.65 -34.02 -2.77
C GLY A 53 5.55 -33.81 -1.56
N HIS A 54 6.85 -33.63 -1.80
CA HIS A 54 7.78 -33.31 -0.72
C HIS A 54 7.53 -31.85 -0.29
N PRO A 55 7.39 -31.53 1.01
CA PRO A 55 7.63 -32.36 2.20
C PRO A 55 6.39 -33.01 2.86
N THR A 56 5.16 -32.71 2.43
CA THR A 56 3.93 -33.15 3.12
C THR A 56 2.83 -33.59 2.16
N ASN A 57 2.03 -34.58 2.55
CA ASN A 57 0.84 -35.00 1.81
C ASN A 57 -0.38 -34.19 2.23
N HIS A 58 -1.30 -33.95 1.30
CA HIS A 58 -2.52 -33.21 1.56
C HIS A 58 -3.74 -33.90 0.95
N VAL A 59 -4.86 -33.87 1.66
CA VAL A 59 -6.14 -34.39 1.16
C VAL A 59 -6.93 -33.25 0.54
N VAL A 60 -7.44 -33.49 -0.66
CA VAL A 60 -8.27 -32.56 -1.42
C VAL A 60 -9.62 -33.21 -1.67
N ASP A 61 -10.68 -32.45 -1.39
CA ASP A 61 -12.06 -32.78 -1.75
C ASP A 61 -12.53 -31.74 -2.76
N ILE A 62 -12.67 -32.15 -4.02
CA ILE A 62 -13.05 -31.28 -5.14
C ILE A 62 -14.52 -30.86 -5.04
N GLY A 63 -15.41 -31.77 -4.63
CA GLY A 63 -16.84 -31.53 -4.53
C GLY A 63 -17.16 -30.45 -3.49
N LYS A 64 -16.52 -30.54 -2.33
CA LYS A 64 -16.68 -29.55 -1.25
C LYS A 64 -15.74 -28.36 -1.35
N ARG A 65 -14.81 -28.36 -2.32
CA ARG A 65 -13.78 -27.33 -2.52
C ARG A 65 -12.87 -27.15 -1.30
N LEU A 66 -12.45 -28.27 -0.72
CA LEU A 66 -11.63 -28.30 0.51
C LEU A 66 -10.23 -28.84 0.22
N CYS A 67 -9.26 -28.30 0.93
CA CYS A 67 -7.89 -28.81 0.99
C CYS A 67 -7.43 -28.78 2.44
N THR A 68 -6.75 -29.83 2.91
CA THR A 68 -6.14 -29.86 4.25
C THR A 68 -5.12 -28.74 4.48
N CYS A 69 -4.56 -28.19 3.41
CA CYS A 69 -3.69 -27.02 3.43
C CYS A 69 -4.42 -25.70 3.77
N GLN A 70 -5.75 -25.70 3.87
CA GLN A 70 -6.65 -24.58 4.21
C GLN A 70 -6.64 -23.37 3.27
N PHE A 71 -5.64 -23.25 2.40
CA PHE A 71 -5.51 -22.12 1.48
C PHE A 71 -6.75 -21.91 0.62
N TRP A 72 -7.35 -22.99 0.11
CA TRP A 72 -8.54 -22.90 -0.74
C TRP A 72 -9.76 -22.39 0.03
N MET A 73 -9.96 -22.84 1.27
CA MET A 73 -11.05 -22.36 2.12
C MET A 73 -10.90 -20.88 2.49
N LEU A 74 -9.67 -20.44 2.78
CA LEU A 74 -9.39 -19.07 3.21
C LEU A 74 -9.46 -18.06 2.06
N THR A 75 -8.95 -18.44 0.88
CA THR A 75 -8.83 -17.50 -0.25
C THR A 75 -9.95 -17.65 -1.27
N GLY A 76 -10.65 -18.79 -1.29
CA GLY A 76 -11.57 -19.15 -2.36
C GLY A 76 -10.89 -19.42 -3.70
N ILE A 77 -9.56 -19.54 -3.74
CA ILE A 77 -8.76 -19.87 -4.92
C ILE A 77 -8.22 -21.29 -4.76
N PRO A 78 -8.36 -22.18 -5.76
CA PRO A 78 -7.73 -23.50 -5.71
C PRO A 78 -6.23 -23.38 -5.39
N CYS A 79 -5.76 -24.14 -4.41
CA CYS A 79 -4.35 -24.22 -4.04
C CYS A 79 -3.55 -25.10 -5.02
N VAL A 80 -2.23 -25.20 -4.85
CA VAL A 80 -1.37 -26.06 -5.69
C VAL A 80 -1.82 -27.52 -5.68
N HIS A 81 -2.26 -28.04 -4.52
CA HIS A 81 -2.76 -29.41 -4.39
C HIS A 81 -4.09 -29.60 -5.13
N ALA A 82 -5.01 -28.64 -4.99
CA ALA A 82 -6.30 -28.66 -5.65
C ALA A 82 -6.15 -28.56 -7.16
N CYS A 83 -5.26 -27.70 -7.66
CA CYS A 83 -4.94 -27.60 -9.08
C CYS A 83 -4.39 -28.91 -9.65
N ALA A 84 -3.57 -29.64 -8.87
CA ALA A 84 -3.07 -30.95 -9.27
C ALA A 84 -4.21 -31.97 -9.39
N ALA A 85 -5.05 -32.07 -8.35
CA ALA A 85 -6.23 -32.95 -8.35
C ALA A 85 -7.20 -32.62 -9.49
N LEU A 86 -7.52 -31.34 -9.70
CA LEU A 86 -8.38 -30.88 -10.80
C LEU A 86 -7.82 -31.22 -12.17
N SER A 87 -6.50 -31.13 -12.34
CA SER A 87 -5.83 -31.53 -13.58
C SER A 87 -6.00 -33.03 -13.86
N ARG A 88 -6.02 -33.88 -12.82
CA ARG A 88 -6.27 -35.33 -12.94
C ARG A 88 -7.73 -35.67 -13.28
N VAL A 89 -8.67 -34.80 -12.91
CA VAL A 89 -10.10 -34.92 -13.29
C VAL A 89 -10.41 -34.20 -14.62
N ASN A 90 -9.42 -33.59 -15.28
CA ASN A 90 -9.60 -32.76 -16.49
C ASN A 90 -10.59 -31.60 -16.30
N LYS A 91 -10.71 -31.06 -15.09
CA LYS A 91 -11.55 -29.89 -14.79
C LYS A 91 -10.72 -28.61 -14.79
N GLN A 92 -11.29 -27.52 -15.31
CA GLN A 92 -10.60 -26.22 -15.31
C GLN A 92 -10.63 -25.60 -13.92
N PRO A 93 -9.49 -25.17 -13.35
CA PRO A 93 -9.46 -24.60 -12.00
C PRO A 93 -10.20 -23.26 -11.89
N GLU A 94 -10.43 -22.58 -13.02
CA GLU A 94 -11.14 -21.31 -13.06
C GLU A 94 -12.61 -21.42 -12.58
N ASP A 95 -13.25 -22.56 -12.86
CA ASP A 95 -14.66 -22.82 -12.49
C ASP A 95 -14.82 -23.15 -11.00
N PHE A 96 -13.70 -23.47 -10.33
CA PHE A 96 -13.64 -23.86 -8.93
C PHE A 96 -13.27 -22.70 -7.99
N CYS A 97 -12.98 -21.52 -8.55
CA CYS A 97 -12.86 -20.29 -7.80
C CYS A 97 -14.21 -19.89 -7.15
N HIS A 98 -14.13 -19.20 -6.03
CA HIS A 98 -15.32 -18.69 -5.34
C HIS A 98 -15.97 -17.54 -6.14
N ARG A 99 -17.30 -17.41 -6.05
CA ARG A 99 -18.10 -16.49 -6.88
C ARG A 99 -17.63 -15.03 -6.78
N TRP A 100 -17.21 -14.57 -5.61
CA TRP A 100 -16.71 -13.20 -5.39
C TRP A 100 -15.46 -12.82 -6.22
N LEU A 101 -14.69 -13.79 -6.73
CA LEU A 101 -13.48 -13.53 -7.55
C LEU A 101 -13.79 -13.47 -9.04
N THR A 102 -15.02 -13.82 -9.42
CA THR A 102 -15.45 -13.77 -10.82
C THR A 102 -15.60 -12.34 -11.30
N MET A 103 -15.41 -12.15 -12.60
CA MET A 103 -15.61 -10.86 -13.25
C MET A 103 -17.05 -10.37 -13.13
N GLU A 104 -18.02 -11.27 -13.05
CA GLU A 104 -19.44 -10.95 -12.85
C GLU A 104 -19.64 -10.18 -11.54
N SER A 105 -19.20 -10.74 -10.40
CA SER A 105 -19.26 -10.07 -9.09
C SER A 105 -18.51 -8.74 -9.08
N TYR A 106 -17.37 -8.68 -9.78
CA TYR A 106 -16.59 -7.45 -9.89
C TYR A 106 -17.33 -6.38 -10.70
N LYS A 107 -17.97 -6.74 -11.82
CA LYS A 107 -18.81 -5.83 -12.61
C LYS A 107 -20.00 -5.33 -11.79
N GLU A 108 -20.65 -6.20 -11.03
CA GLU A 108 -21.78 -5.83 -10.16
C GLU A 108 -21.37 -4.80 -9.11
N THR A 109 -20.20 -4.99 -8.48
CA THR A 109 -19.65 -4.06 -7.48
C THR A 109 -19.46 -2.64 -8.03
N TYR A 110 -19.07 -2.52 -9.31
CA TYR A 110 -18.82 -1.24 -9.98
C TYR A 110 -19.97 -0.80 -10.88
N ASN A 111 -21.12 -1.48 -10.84
CA ASN A 111 -22.26 -1.16 -11.69
C ASN A 111 -22.87 0.20 -11.29
N HIS A 112 -22.91 0.47 -10.00
CA HIS A 112 -23.47 1.72 -9.45
C HIS A 112 -22.55 2.93 -9.68
N HIS A 113 -23.17 4.10 -9.87
CA HIS A 113 -22.48 5.38 -9.90
C HIS A 113 -22.78 6.17 -8.64
N ILE A 114 -21.80 6.95 -8.18
CA ILE A 114 -22.01 7.93 -7.12
C ILE A 114 -22.58 9.18 -7.79
N ASN A 115 -23.78 9.58 -7.38
CA ASN A 115 -24.40 10.80 -7.87
C ASN A 115 -23.56 12.01 -7.45
N PRO A 116 -23.34 12.98 -8.36
CA PRO A 116 -22.68 14.22 -7.98
C PRO A 116 -23.53 14.91 -6.92
N ILE A 117 -22.87 15.33 -5.84
CA ILE A 117 -23.51 16.15 -4.82
C ILE A 117 -23.49 17.59 -5.34
N PRO A 118 -24.60 18.34 -5.26
CA PRO A 118 -24.63 19.75 -5.62
C PRO A 118 -23.59 20.55 -4.83
N GLY A 119 -23.32 21.79 -5.23
CA GLY A 119 -22.41 22.65 -4.46
C GLY A 119 -22.91 22.90 -3.04
N GLN A 120 -22.00 23.11 -2.09
CA GLN A 120 -22.32 23.43 -0.70
C GLN A 120 -23.42 24.50 -0.50
N PRO A 121 -23.51 25.60 -1.27
CA PRO A 121 -24.57 26.60 -1.07
C PRO A 121 -25.98 26.08 -1.42
N LEU A 122 -26.10 25.02 -2.21
CA LEU A 122 -27.36 24.40 -2.60
C LEU A 122 -27.75 23.25 -1.65
N TRP A 123 -26.92 22.91 -0.66
CA TRP A 123 -27.27 21.89 0.33
C TRP A 123 -28.38 22.40 1.23
N GLU A 124 -29.39 21.55 1.45
CA GLU A 124 -30.43 21.80 2.44
C GLU A 124 -29.77 21.95 3.82
N LYS A 125 -29.97 23.11 4.44
CA LYS A 125 -29.50 23.37 5.79
C LYS A 125 -30.49 22.72 6.74
N ALA A 126 -30.23 21.47 7.08
CA ALA A 126 -30.97 20.81 8.15
C ALA A 126 -30.57 21.47 9.49
N GLU A 127 -31.53 22.15 10.12
CA GLU A 127 -31.37 22.78 11.44
C GLU A 127 -31.06 21.73 12.52
N ASP A 128 -31.53 20.49 12.33
CA ASP A 128 -31.39 19.35 13.24
C ASP A 128 -30.37 18.29 12.78
N CYS A 129 -29.48 18.62 11.84
CA CYS A 129 -28.48 17.67 11.37
C CYS A 129 -27.53 17.29 12.51
N ASN A 130 -27.72 16.08 13.03
CA ASN A 130 -26.94 15.41 14.08
C ASN A 130 -25.44 15.66 13.88
N ARG A 131 -24.90 16.64 14.60
CA ARG A 131 -23.46 16.92 14.62
C ARG A 131 -22.78 15.60 14.99
N PRO A 132 -21.91 15.03 14.14
CA PRO A 132 -21.28 13.75 14.44
C PRO A 132 -20.63 13.85 15.83
N HIS A 133 -21.16 13.10 16.79
CA HIS A 133 -20.62 13.13 18.13
C HIS A 133 -19.17 12.68 18.05
N ALA A 134 -18.25 13.49 18.60
CA ALA A 134 -16.85 13.14 18.61
C ALA A 134 -16.70 11.72 19.20
N PRO A 135 -15.99 10.81 18.52
CA PRO A 135 -15.74 9.49 19.07
C PRO A 135 -15.15 9.65 20.48
N LYS A 136 -15.68 8.93 21.47
CA LYS A 136 -15.13 8.98 22.83
C LYS A 136 -13.73 8.38 22.81
N ILE A 137 -12.70 9.21 22.66
CA ILE A 137 -11.31 8.79 22.70
C ILE A 137 -11.01 8.34 24.12
N LYS A 138 -10.94 7.03 24.34
CA LYS A 138 -10.41 6.48 25.60
C LYS A 138 -8.89 6.56 25.54
N THR A 139 -8.28 7.26 26.49
CA THR A 139 -6.84 7.20 26.70
C THR A 139 -6.46 5.76 26.99
N LYS A 140 -5.53 5.18 26.21
CA LYS A 140 -5.01 3.84 26.49
C LYS A 140 -4.46 3.83 27.92
N PRO A 141 -4.70 2.78 28.72
CA PRO A 141 -4.07 2.65 30.04
C PRO A 141 -2.57 2.91 29.91
N GLY A 142 -2.05 3.84 30.71
CA GLY A 142 -0.63 4.17 30.70
C GLY A 142 0.21 2.91 30.95
N LYS A 143 1.44 2.91 30.45
CA LYS A 143 2.38 1.80 30.64
C LYS A 143 2.42 1.42 32.13
N LEU A 144 2.18 0.15 32.44
CA LEU A 144 2.33 -0.38 33.80
C LEU A 144 3.72 0.02 34.30
N LYS A 145 3.78 0.61 35.50
CA LYS A 145 5.04 0.98 36.14
C LYS A 145 5.84 -0.32 36.32
N MET A 146 6.98 -0.43 35.63
CA MET A 146 7.89 -1.58 35.72
C MET A 146 8.47 -1.77 37.13
N LYS A 147 8.47 -0.71 37.94
CA LYS A 147 8.93 -0.78 39.32
C LYS A 147 7.81 -1.32 40.19
N ARG A 148 8.10 -2.41 40.90
CA ARG A 148 7.32 -2.89 42.05
C ARG A 148 7.11 -1.72 43.01
N ARG A 149 5.89 -1.58 43.56
CA ARG A 149 5.64 -0.64 44.64
C ARG A 149 6.44 -1.12 45.85
N MET A 150 7.37 -0.31 46.33
CA MET A 150 8.17 -0.62 47.51
C MET A 150 7.26 -0.57 48.74
N ASP A 151 7.26 -1.64 49.54
CA ASP A 151 6.50 -1.72 50.78
C ASP A 151 7.19 -0.90 51.89
N ALA A 152 6.43 -0.45 52.89
CA ALA A 152 6.94 0.46 53.93
C ALA A 152 8.13 -0.14 54.73
N ASP A 153 8.21 -1.47 54.78
CA ASP A 153 9.23 -2.23 55.50
C ASP A 153 10.58 -2.29 54.77
N GLU A 154 10.61 -2.09 53.44
CA GLU A 154 11.85 -2.09 52.67
C GLU A 154 12.65 -0.77 52.77
N LYS A 155 12.24 0.15 53.66
CA LYS A 155 12.86 1.47 53.81
C LYS A 155 14.09 1.49 54.72
N SER A 156 14.59 0.35 55.16
CA SER A 156 15.71 0.27 56.12
C SER A 156 16.77 -0.74 55.70
N ALA A 157 17.51 -0.46 54.62
CA ALA A 157 18.78 -1.13 54.36
C ALA A 157 19.72 -0.33 53.42
N SER A 158 19.85 0.99 53.58
CA SER A 158 21.08 1.75 53.24
C SER A 158 20.90 3.26 53.42
N GLY A 159 21.53 3.80 54.46
CA GLY A 159 22.31 5.04 54.43
C GLY A 159 21.73 6.31 53.79
N SER A 160 21.23 7.19 54.66
CA SER A 160 21.55 8.63 54.69
C SER A 160 21.19 9.53 53.51
N LYS A 161 20.18 10.36 53.74
CA LYS A 161 20.06 11.70 53.13
C LYS A 161 21.38 12.47 53.35
N LYS A 162 22.01 12.95 52.28
CA LYS A 162 22.85 14.16 52.33
C LYS A 162 22.50 15.09 51.16
N PRO A 163 22.52 16.42 51.40
CA PRO A 163 22.07 17.42 50.45
C PRO A 163 23.05 17.56 49.28
N LYS A 164 22.53 18.06 48.15
CA LYS A 164 23.30 18.48 46.98
C LYS A 164 24.43 19.42 47.41
N VAL A 165 25.67 19.02 47.15
CA VAL A 165 26.79 19.94 46.95
C VAL A 165 27.57 19.40 45.75
N ASP A 166 27.79 20.28 44.78
CA ASP A 166 28.48 20.03 43.52
C ASP A 166 29.98 19.77 43.76
N PRO A 167 30.59 18.75 43.11
CA PRO A 167 32.05 18.74 42.96
C PRO A 167 32.49 18.64 41.50
N LYS A 168 33.03 19.78 41.06
CA LYS A 168 34.01 19.93 39.99
C LYS A 168 35.30 19.21 40.40
N LEU A 169 35.85 18.40 39.49
CA LEU A 169 37.23 17.87 39.44
C LEU A 169 37.83 17.27 40.73
N SER A 170 38.03 15.95 40.77
CA SER A 170 39.32 15.29 41.12
C SER A 170 39.11 13.77 41.15
N GLY A 171 40.07 13.02 40.63
CA GLY A 171 40.00 11.57 40.45
C GLY A 171 40.19 10.76 41.73
N ASN A 172 39.73 9.51 41.72
CA ASN A 172 40.58 8.32 41.64
C ASN A 172 39.71 7.05 41.69
N THR A 173 40.07 6.08 40.87
CA THR A 173 39.33 4.87 40.49
C THR A 173 39.15 3.86 41.63
N ALA A 174 37.95 3.29 41.74
CA ALA A 174 37.73 1.85 41.89
C ALA A 174 36.27 1.52 41.49
N ASP A 175 36.13 0.89 40.34
CA ASP A 175 35.01 0.04 39.93
C ASP A 175 33.62 0.69 39.77
N GLY A 176 33.51 1.51 38.73
CA GLY A 176 32.24 2.00 38.21
C GLY A 176 32.39 2.54 36.80
N VAL A 177 32.57 1.65 35.82
CA VAL A 177 32.72 2.06 34.40
C VAL A 177 31.37 2.56 33.87
N HIS A 178 31.08 3.83 34.13
CA HIS A 178 30.08 4.57 33.36
C HIS A 178 30.74 4.89 32.01
N LEU A 179 30.58 4.01 31.00
CA LEU A 179 30.96 4.35 29.63
C LEU A 179 30.05 5.49 29.16
N LYS A 180 30.48 6.72 29.44
CA LYS A 180 29.92 7.92 28.83
C LYS A 180 30.14 7.74 27.34
N ARG A 181 29.06 7.48 26.59
CA ARG A 181 29.09 7.28 25.14
C ARG A 181 29.76 8.50 24.52
N GLN A 182 31.06 8.42 24.24
CA GLN A 182 31.76 9.40 23.44
C GLN A 182 31.24 9.19 22.02
N LEU A 183 30.12 9.83 21.69
CA LEU A 183 29.67 9.98 20.32
C LEU A 183 30.80 10.71 19.60
N GLY A 184 31.50 10.03 18.70
CA GLY A 184 32.56 10.61 17.90
C GLY A 184 32.08 11.91 17.26
N ALA A 185 32.97 12.90 17.15
CA ALA A 185 32.61 14.21 16.63
C ALA A 185 31.96 14.06 15.24
N PHE A 186 30.66 14.35 15.15
CA PHE A 186 29.90 14.23 13.92
C PHE A 186 30.48 15.18 12.86
N THR A 187 30.80 14.65 11.68
CA THR A 187 31.23 15.44 10.52
C THR A 187 30.01 15.88 9.71
N CYS A 188 30.03 17.13 9.26
CA CYS A 188 29.01 17.64 8.37
C CYS A 188 29.23 17.07 6.95
N SER A 189 28.25 16.35 6.40
CA SER A 189 28.36 15.78 5.05
C SER A 189 28.36 16.82 3.91
N TYR A 190 28.14 18.11 4.21
CA TYR A 190 28.13 19.19 3.21
C TYR A 190 29.44 19.97 3.17
N CYS A 191 30.06 20.24 4.34
CA CYS A 191 31.29 21.02 4.42
C CYS A 191 32.49 20.28 5.00
N GLY A 192 32.32 19.02 5.43
CA GLY A 192 33.38 18.19 6.03
C GLY A 192 33.73 18.53 7.48
N ASP A 193 33.34 19.71 7.97
CA ASP A 193 33.71 20.20 9.30
C ASP A 193 33.06 19.36 10.44
N LYS A 194 33.83 19.10 11.51
CA LYS A 194 33.37 18.37 12.71
C LYS A 194 32.54 19.28 13.63
N GLY A 195 31.56 18.71 14.33
CA GLY A 195 30.78 19.38 15.39
C GLY A 195 29.38 19.88 14.98
N HIS A 196 28.97 19.71 13.72
CA HIS A 196 27.61 20.02 13.29
C HIS A 196 27.13 19.07 12.19
N THR A 197 25.81 18.94 12.03
CA THR A 197 25.19 18.11 10.98
C THR A 197 24.77 18.96 9.78
N LYS A 198 24.50 18.32 8.63
CA LYS A 198 24.08 18.97 7.37
C LYS A 198 22.95 20.02 7.55
N ARG A 199 22.03 19.79 8.49
CA ARG A 199 20.92 20.72 8.80
C ARG A 199 21.36 22.00 9.50
N SER A 200 22.42 21.92 10.30
CA SER A 200 22.96 23.06 11.06
C SER A 200 24.16 23.72 10.36
N CYS A 201 24.47 23.32 9.12
CA CYS A 201 25.59 23.86 8.37
C CYS A 201 25.28 25.25 7.83
N LYS A 202 26.10 26.24 8.20
CA LYS A 202 25.94 27.65 7.77
C LYS A 202 26.14 27.79 6.25
N LYS A 203 27.21 27.19 5.71
CA LYS A 203 27.48 27.16 4.25
C LYS A 203 26.32 26.58 3.43
N LYS A 204 25.58 25.60 3.97
CA LYS A 204 24.40 25.04 3.30
C LYS A 204 23.21 25.98 3.36
N LYS A 205 22.97 26.62 4.51
CA LYS A 205 21.88 27.59 4.67
C LYS A 205 22.07 28.80 3.76
N ASP A 206 23.31 29.25 3.61
CA ASP A 206 23.64 30.38 2.73
C ASP A 206 23.45 30.00 1.25
N ALA A 207 23.84 28.78 0.84
CA ALA A 207 23.60 28.27 -0.52
C ALA A 207 22.11 28.03 -0.82
N ASP A 208 21.36 27.47 0.12
CA ASP A 208 19.91 27.29 0.01
C ASP A 208 19.20 28.66 -0.08
N ALA A 209 19.67 29.66 0.68
CA ALA A 209 19.14 31.02 0.63
C ALA A 209 19.47 31.73 -0.69
N ALA A 210 20.69 31.57 -1.22
CA ALA A 210 21.07 32.13 -2.52
C ALA A 210 20.25 31.50 -3.66
N THR A 211 20.00 30.19 -3.59
CA THR A 211 19.16 29.47 -4.57
C THR A 211 17.70 29.93 -4.49
N ALA A 212 17.18 30.14 -3.28
CA ALA A 212 15.84 30.69 -3.07
C ALA A 212 15.72 32.14 -3.59
N ALA A 213 16.75 32.98 -3.38
CA ALA A 213 16.79 34.34 -3.91
C ALA A 213 16.85 34.37 -5.45
N ALA A 214 17.64 33.49 -6.07
CA ALA A 214 17.70 33.34 -7.52
C ALA A 214 16.37 32.86 -8.11
N ALA A 215 15.70 31.90 -7.45
CA ALA A 215 14.38 31.43 -7.86
C ALA A 215 13.31 32.53 -7.74
N ALA A 216 13.35 33.35 -6.68
CA ALA A 216 12.45 34.50 -6.52
C ALA A 216 12.70 35.59 -7.57
N ALA A 217 13.96 35.86 -7.91
CA ALA A 217 14.31 36.81 -8.98
C ALA A 217 13.84 36.32 -10.36
N ALA A 218 13.99 35.02 -10.66
CA ALA A 218 13.49 34.41 -11.90
C ALA A 218 11.94 34.43 -12.00
N ALA A 219 11.25 34.24 -10.87
CA ALA A 219 9.79 34.36 -10.83
C ALA A 219 9.32 35.81 -11.08
N ALA A 220 10.05 36.81 -10.57
CA ALA A 220 9.73 38.22 -10.76
C ALA A 220 9.97 38.69 -12.21
N THR A 221 11.01 38.19 -12.90
CA THR A 221 11.24 38.49 -14.32
C THR A 221 10.22 37.82 -15.24
N ALA A 222 9.78 36.60 -14.92
CA ALA A 222 8.69 35.93 -15.62
C ALA A 222 7.34 36.67 -15.49
N ALA A 223 7.04 37.22 -14.31
CA ALA A 223 5.84 38.01 -14.08
C ALA A 223 5.83 39.33 -14.88
N LYS A 224 6.98 40.04 -14.97
CA LYS A 224 7.09 41.27 -15.77
C LYS A 224 7.00 41.02 -17.29
N ALA A 225 7.44 39.86 -17.77
CA ALA A 225 7.29 39.49 -19.18
C ALA A 225 5.82 39.18 -19.57
N ALA A 226 5.01 38.74 -18.60
CA ALA A 226 3.58 38.49 -18.81
C ALA A 226 2.73 39.77 -18.87
N GLU A 227 3.11 40.83 -18.14
CA GLU A 227 2.39 42.12 -18.20
C GLU A 227 2.63 42.89 -19.50
N LYS A 228 3.83 42.79 -20.11
CA LYS A 228 4.13 43.50 -21.37
C LYS A 228 3.32 42.99 -22.57
N LYS A 229 2.82 41.74 -22.53
CA LYS A 229 1.97 41.17 -23.60
C LYS A 229 0.49 41.61 -23.54
N LYS A 230 0.07 42.35 -22.50
CA LYS A 230 -1.34 42.70 -22.29
C LYS A 230 -1.71 44.13 -22.75
N ASN A 231 -0.74 44.93 -23.20
CA ASN A 231 -0.94 46.37 -23.45
C ASN A 231 -0.93 46.79 -24.94
N ASP A 232 -0.92 45.84 -25.89
CA ASP A 232 -0.81 46.12 -27.33
C ASP A 232 -2.10 45.83 -28.14
N GLU A 233 -3.26 45.59 -27.52
CA GLU A 233 -4.50 45.36 -28.29
C GLU A 233 -5.72 46.07 -27.69
N VAL A 234 -5.90 47.33 -28.09
CA VAL A 234 -7.19 48.05 -28.00
C VAL A 234 -7.40 48.73 -29.35
N HIS A 235 -8.39 48.28 -30.14
CA HIS A 235 -9.58 49.06 -30.53
C HIS A 235 -10.35 48.37 -31.70
N THR A 236 -11.56 47.85 -31.48
CA THR A 236 -12.82 48.19 -32.21
C THR A 236 -13.99 47.25 -31.85
N VAL A 237 -15.18 47.83 -31.87
CA VAL A 237 -16.51 47.38 -31.36
C VAL A 237 -17.26 46.52 -32.42
N PRO A 238 -18.22 45.64 -32.06
CA PRO A 238 -18.80 44.67 -32.98
C PRO A 238 -20.11 45.16 -33.63
N GLU A 239 -20.38 44.69 -34.85
CA GLU A 239 -21.69 44.80 -35.51
C GLU A 239 -22.06 43.46 -36.19
N LYS A 240 -23.33 43.06 -36.09
CA LYS A 240 -23.94 41.82 -36.63
C LYS A 240 -25.03 42.23 -37.64
N PRO A 241 -25.21 41.52 -38.78
CA PRO A 241 -26.46 40.78 -39.03
C PRO A 241 -26.20 39.40 -39.72
N VAL A 242 -26.91 38.28 -39.42
CA VAL A 242 -28.18 37.75 -40.05
C VAL A 242 -28.06 37.66 -41.59
N HIS A 243 -28.24 36.57 -42.36
CA HIS A 243 -29.14 35.39 -42.43
C HIS A 243 -28.43 34.34 -43.36
N GLN A 244 -28.35 33.02 -43.08
CA GLN A 244 -29.26 31.90 -43.50
C GLN A 244 -29.17 31.46 -45.00
N PRO A 245 -29.65 30.26 -45.40
CA PRO A 245 -28.86 29.01 -45.55
C PRO A 245 -28.96 28.40 -46.97
N GLN A 246 -28.06 27.49 -47.40
CA GLN A 246 -28.37 26.49 -48.45
C GLN A 246 -27.58 25.17 -48.29
N ASP A 247 -28.34 24.08 -48.43
CA ASP A 247 -27.95 22.68 -48.62
C ASP A 247 -26.93 22.47 -49.76
N VAL A 248 -26.10 21.42 -49.65
CA VAL A 248 -26.06 20.30 -50.62
C VAL A 248 -25.14 19.16 -50.13
N SER A 249 -25.76 17.98 -50.04
CA SER A 249 -25.26 16.62 -50.35
C SER A 249 -23.75 16.34 -50.52
N GLY A 250 -23.33 15.22 -49.91
CA GLY A 250 -22.71 14.14 -50.70
C GLY A 250 -21.27 13.70 -50.36
N GLN A 251 -21.17 12.67 -49.52
CA GLN A 251 -20.41 11.41 -49.72
C GLN A 251 -18.87 11.35 -49.94
N ALA A 252 -18.34 10.22 -49.43
CA ALA A 252 -16.97 9.65 -49.48
C ALA A 252 -15.97 10.30 -48.51
N ASP A 253 -15.09 9.58 -47.80
CA ASP A 253 -14.31 8.42 -48.22
C ASP A 253 -13.82 7.61 -47.00
N LEU A 254 -13.44 6.37 -47.29
CA LEU A 254 -12.86 5.34 -46.45
C LEU A 254 -11.44 5.70 -45.95
N GLY A 255 -11.10 5.11 -44.80
CA GLY A 255 -9.75 4.58 -44.58
C GLY A 255 -8.83 5.39 -43.68
N SER A 256 -8.55 4.86 -42.49
CA SER A 256 -7.17 4.53 -42.09
C SER A 256 -7.10 3.92 -40.67
N ASN A 257 -6.58 2.70 -40.65
CA ASN A 257 -5.50 2.18 -39.79
C ASN A 257 -5.49 2.50 -38.26
N PRO A 258 -5.55 1.47 -37.39
CA PRO A 258 -5.30 1.64 -35.96
C PRO A 258 -3.80 1.80 -35.67
N GLN A 259 -3.41 2.91 -35.05
CA GLN A 259 -2.08 3.05 -34.46
C GLN A 259 -2.03 2.29 -33.13
N GLU A 260 -1.06 1.36 -33.03
CA GLU A 260 -0.61 0.77 -31.78
C GLU A 260 -0.24 1.89 -30.79
N ILE A 261 -0.75 1.80 -29.57
CA ILE A 261 -0.29 2.63 -28.46
C ILE A 261 0.37 1.68 -27.47
N GLU A 262 1.70 1.78 -27.42
CA GLU A 262 2.58 1.08 -26.48
C GLU A 262 2.07 1.19 -25.04
N LEU A 263 2.06 0.04 -24.37
CA LEU A 263 2.00 -0.04 -22.92
C LEU A 263 3.36 0.36 -22.34
N THR A 264 3.47 1.56 -21.79
CA THR A 264 4.54 1.86 -20.83
C THR A 264 3.96 1.93 -19.42
N GLN A 265 4.19 0.86 -18.64
CA GLN A 265 4.13 0.92 -17.18
C GLN A 265 5.49 1.41 -16.65
N PRO A 266 5.53 2.15 -15.53
CA PRO A 266 6.79 2.45 -14.86
C PRO A 266 7.29 1.20 -14.13
N SER A 267 8.51 0.77 -14.48
CA SER A 267 9.28 -0.24 -13.78
C SER A 267 9.58 0.22 -12.34
N ALA A 268 9.00 -0.47 -11.36
CA ALA A 268 9.49 -0.44 -9.98
C ALA A 268 10.43 -1.64 -9.79
N SER A 269 11.67 -1.33 -9.47
CA SER A 269 12.80 -2.23 -9.26
C SER A 269 12.51 -3.34 -8.25
N GLU A 270 12.53 -4.58 -8.74
CA GLU A 270 12.48 -5.83 -7.99
C GLU A 270 13.89 -6.19 -7.49
N GLN A 271 14.28 -5.79 -6.27
CA GLN A 271 15.45 -6.43 -5.65
C GLN A 271 15.53 -6.38 -4.12
N GLU A 272 14.69 -5.60 -3.42
CA GLU A 272 14.80 -5.47 -1.95
C GLU A 272 13.69 -6.15 -1.10
N ASP A 273 12.71 -6.81 -1.71
CA ASP A 273 11.57 -7.38 -0.95
C ASP A 273 11.71 -8.87 -0.60
N SER A 274 12.61 -9.62 -1.24
CA SER A 274 12.82 -11.05 -0.97
C SER A 274 13.48 -11.30 0.40
N GLU A 275 14.32 -10.38 0.87
CA GLU A 275 14.98 -10.47 2.18
C GLU A 275 14.07 -10.05 3.34
N LYS A 276 13.08 -9.20 3.09
CA LYS A 276 12.12 -8.76 4.13
C LYS A 276 11.06 -9.82 4.41
N VAL A 277 10.57 -10.51 3.38
CA VAL A 277 9.58 -11.58 3.54
C VAL A 277 10.18 -12.80 4.24
N THR A 278 11.43 -13.15 3.94
CA THR A 278 12.14 -14.26 4.60
C THR A 278 12.49 -13.97 6.07
N LYS A 279 12.81 -12.71 6.42
CA LYS A 279 13.05 -12.29 7.82
C LYS A 279 11.76 -12.28 8.65
N ILE A 280 10.61 -11.94 8.06
CA ILE A 280 9.31 -11.98 8.76
C ILE A 280 8.86 -13.42 9.04
N LEU A 281 9.09 -14.35 8.11
CA LEU A 281 8.77 -15.77 8.31
C LEU A 281 9.67 -16.42 9.38
N HIS A 282 10.97 -16.14 9.38
CA HIS A 282 11.90 -16.63 10.41
C HIS A 282 11.59 -16.07 11.82
N LEU A 283 11.18 -14.79 11.92
CA LEU A 283 10.84 -14.20 13.22
C LEU A 283 9.53 -14.76 13.80
N SER A 284 8.62 -15.26 12.95
CA SER A 284 7.39 -15.92 13.39
C SER A 284 7.61 -17.33 13.96
N MET A 285 8.62 -18.06 13.49
CA MET A 285 8.95 -19.40 14.00
C MET A 285 9.74 -19.39 15.32
N LEU A 286 10.37 -18.27 15.68
CA LEU A 286 11.14 -18.14 16.92
C LEU A 286 10.34 -17.62 18.12
N LEU A 287 9.09 -17.17 17.93
CA LEU A 287 8.27 -16.54 18.98
C LEU A 287 7.18 -17.44 19.59
N PHE A 288 7.07 -18.71 19.19
CA PHE A 288 6.13 -19.67 19.82
C PHE A 288 6.77 -21.06 20.04
N PRO A 289 7.58 -21.25 21.09
CA PRO A 289 7.84 -22.57 21.63
C PRO A 289 6.69 -22.96 22.59
N CYS A 290 5.96 -24.02 22.19
CA CYS A 290 5.30 -25.01 23.04
C CYS A 290 4.55 -24.51 24.29
N ILE A 291 3.22 -24.33 24.16
CA ILE A 291 2.27 -24.64 25.23
C ILE A 291 1.56 -25.92 24.81
N ASN A 292 1.97 -27.05 25.37
CA ASN A 292 1.07 -28.06 25.93
C ASN A 292 1.91 -29.19 26.53
N SER A 293 1.91 -29.22 27.86
CA SER A 293 2.19 -30.40 28.67
C SER A 293 0.88 -30.73 29.36
N SER A 294 0.24 -31.83 28.97
CA SER A 294 -0.69 -32.68 29.72
C SER A 294 -0.97 -33.91 28.88
#